data_AF-A0A0D2ZX66-F1
#
_entry.id   AF-A0A0D2ZX66-F1
#
_cell.length_a   1.000
_cell.length_b   1.000
_cell.length_c   1.000
_cell.angle_alpha   90.00
_cell.angle_beta   90.00
_cell.angle_gamma   90.00
#
_symmetry.space_group_name_H-M   'P 1'
#
loop_
_entity.id
_entity.type
_entity.pdbx_description
1 polymer ?
#
loop_
_entity_poly.entity_id
_entity_poly.type
_entity_poly.pdbx_seq_one_letter_code
_entity_poly.pdbx_strand_id
1 'polypeptide(L)'
;MNEVILSAGAIGSPQLLMLSGVGPMAHLVAHGIKPVVLDHPMVGQGMGDNPMNAIFIPSPTPVEVSLIQVVGITKFDSYIEGASGVILSYSWTRNFFDGVLNYFNEMQTSRTTTSTSLSTQSITDFFKSINPLLNATIKAGLILQKVAGPVSRGHLELRNINPNDNPSVRFNYYQEPEDLEKCVEGIATIIK
;
A
#
# COMPACT_ATOMS: atom_id res chain seq x y z
N MET A 1 -33.87 17.89 15.91
CA MET A 1 -33.33 17.15 14.75
C MET A 1 -32.48 16.04 15.32
N ASN A 2 -32.86 14.78 15.05
CA ASN A 2 -32.06 13.62 15.45
C ASN A 2 -31.49 13.04 14.16
N GLU A 3 -30.31 13.51 13.77
CA GLU A 3 -29.60 13.05 12.58
C GLU A 3 -28.47 12.11 13.00
N VAL A 4 -28.14 11.16 12.13
CA VAL A 4 -27.00 10.26 12.30
C VAL A 4 -26.08 10.48 11.11
N ILE A 5 -24.84 10.89 11.37
CA ILE A 5 -23.79 11.07 10.36
C ILE A 5 -22.77 9.95 10.53
N LEU A 6 -22.51 9.20 9.46
CA LEU A 6 -21.52 8.13 9.43
C LEU A 6 -20.20 8.64 8.84
N SER A 7 -19.17 8.74 9.68
CA SER A 7 -17.84 9.27 9.32
C SER A 7 -16.70 8.32 9.71
N ALA A 8 -16.90 7.01 9.58
CA ALA A 8 -15.92 5.98 9.98
C ALA A 8 -14.86 5.69 8.89
N GLY A 9 -14.64 6.63 7.95
CA GLY A 9 -13.67 6.52 6.87
C GLY A 9 -14.06 5.52 5.76
N ALA A 10 -13.19 5.37 4.76
CA ALA A 10 -13.47 4.58 3.56
C ALA A 10 -13.57 3.05 3.81
N ILE A 11 -13.04 2.57 4.93
CA ILE A 11 -13.10 1.14 5.33
C ILE A 11 -14.21 0.92 6.37
N GLY A 12 -14.23 1.72 7.44
CA GLY A 12 -15.18 1.52 8.54
C GLY A 12 -16.62 1.88 8.18
N SER A 13 -16.84 2.90 7.33
CA SER A 13 -18.20 3.30 6.93
C SER A 13 -18.94 2.21 6.13
N PRO A 14 -18.39 1.62 5.05
CA PRO A 14 -19.06 0.54 4.35
C PRO A 14 -19.23 -0.71 5.22
N GLN A 15 -18.29 -1.03 6.12
CA GLN A 15 -18.45 -2.12 7.08
C GLN A 15 -19.68 -1.87 7.99
N LEU A 16 -19.78 -0.69 8.60
CA LEU A 16 -20.89 -0.35 9.50
C LEU A 16 -22.23 -0.30 8.77
N LEU A 17 -22.27 0.20 7.52
CA LEU A 17 -23.47 0.14 6.69
C LEU A 17 -23.93 -1.31 6.49
N MET A 18 -23.01 -2.18 6.07
CA MET A 18 -23.34 -3.60 5.85
C MET A 18 -23.80 -4.29 7.13
N LEU A 19 -23.10 -4.10 8.25
CA LEU A 19 -23.52 -4.63 9.56
C LEU A 19 -24.87 -4.08 10.03
N SER A 20 -25.25 -2.89 9.57
CA SER A 20 -26.57 -2.27 9.83
C SER A 20 -27.66 -2.70 8.82
N GLY A 21 -27.35 -3.64 7.92
CA GLY A 21 -28.29 -4.12 6.91
C GLY A 21 -28.40 -3.26 5.64
N VAL A 22 -27.46 -2.35 5.40
CA VAL A 22 -27.39 -1.51 4.19
C VAL A 22 -26.19 -1.92 3.33
N GLY A 23 -26.44 -2.57 2.20
CA GLY A 23 -25.38 -3.10 1.33
C GLY A 23 -25.87 -4.16 0.35
N PRO A 24 -24.98 -4.91 -0.33
CA PRO A 24 -25.39 -5.90 -1.32
C PRO A 24 -26.23 -7.01 -0.69
N MET A 25 -27.50 -7.14 -1.09
CA MET A 25 -28.46 -8.05 -0.43
C MET A 25 -27.95 -9.48 -0.32
N ALA A 26 -27.40 -10.05 -1.41
CA ALA A 26 -26.88 -11.42 -1.42
C ALA A 26 -25.77 -11.63 -0.38
N HIS A 27 -24.86 -10.65 -0.25
CA HIS A 27 -23.77 -10.67 0.73
C HIS A 27 -24.31 -10.61 2.17
N LEU A 28 -25.25 -9.68 2.44
CA LEU A 28 -25.86 -9.52 3.75
C LEU A 28 -26.61 -10.78 4.20
N VAL A 29 -27.39 -11.37 3.30
CA VAL A 29 -28.13 -12.62 3.55
C VAL A 29 -27.18 -13.78 3.82
N ALA A 30 -26.07 -13.89 3.08
CA ALA A 30 -25.06 -14.93 3.28
C ALA A 30 -24.39 -14.84 4.67
N HIS A 31 -24.23 -13.62 5.21
CA HIS A 31 -23.71 -13.38 6.56
C HIS A 31 -24.78 -13.44 7.67
N GLY A 32 -26.04 -13.76 7.33
CA GLY A 32 -27.13 -13.85 8.30
C GLY A 32 -27.62 -12.51 8.84
N ILE A 33 -27.29 -11.39 8.18
CA ILE A 33 -27.70 -10.04 8.60
C ILE A 33 -29.17 -9.84 8.22
N LYS A 34 -30.03 -9.72 9.23
CA LYS A 34 -31.47 -9.52 9.08
C LYS A 34 -31.99 -8.50 10.13
N PRO A 35 -32.91 -7.60 9.76
CA PRO A 35 -33.42 -7.38 8.40
C PRO A 35 -32.37 -6.76 7.46
N VAL A 36 -32.48 -7.03 6.17
CA VAL A 36 -31.83 -6.21 5.15
C VAL A 36 -32.65 -4.92 5.05
N VAL A 37 -32.06 -3.80 5.49
CA VAL A 37 -32.70 -2.49 5.53
C VAL A 37 -32.78 -1.89 4.13
N LEU A 38 -31.70 -2.00 3.36
CA LEU A 38 -31.62 -1.49 1.99
C LEU A 38 -30.62 -2.31 1.17
N ASP A 39 -31.06 -2.81 0.01
CA ASP A 39 -30.15 -3.36 -0.99
C ASP A 39 -29.42 -2.23 -1.70
N HIS A 40 -28.13 -2.10 -1.41
CA HIS A 40 -27.27 -1.08 -1.99
C HIS A 40 -25.97 -1.72 -2.48
N PRO A 41 -25.93 -2.25 -3.73
CA PRO A 41 -24.84 -3.08 -4.22
C PRO A 41 -23.49 -2.36 -4.29
N MET A 42 -23.47 -1.03 -4.29
CA MET A 42 -22.24 -0.24 -4.32
C MET A 42 -21.57 -0.06 -2.94
N VAL A 43 -22.19 -0.46 -1.83
CA VAL A 43 -21.53 -0.39 -0.51
C VAL A 43 -20.35 -1.37 -0.50
N GLY A 44 -19.16 -0.84 -0.18
CA GLY A 44 -17.91 -1.61 -0.21
C GLY A 44 -17.25 -1.70 -1.59
N GLN A 45 -17.86 -1.18 -2.65
CA GLN A 45 -17.27 -1.21 -3.99
C GLN A 45 -16.43 0.03 -4.29
N GLY A 46 -15.58 -0.05 -5.32
CA GLY A 46 -14.79 1.08 -5.80
C GLY A 46 -13.62 1.43 -4.89
N MET A 47 -13.12 0.46 -4.12
CA MET A 47 -12.00 0.69 -3.22
C MET A 47 -10.76 1.06 -4.02
N GLY A 48 -10.17 2.20 -3.71
CA GLY A 48 -8.96 2.70 -4.34
C GLY A 48 -8.05 3.29 -3.29
N ASP A 49 -6.76 3.13 -3.51
CA ASP A 49 -5.70 3.79 -2.76
C ASP A 49 -4.57 4.06 -3.75
N ASN A 50 -3.75 5.06 -3.45
CA ASN A 50 -2.74 5.58 -4.36
C ASN A 50 -1.47 4.73 -4.25
N PRO A 51 -1.08 3.98 -5.30
CA PRO A 51 0.15 3.21 -5.28
C PRO A 51 1.35 4.10 -4.98
N MET A 52 2.23 3.64 -4.09
CA MET A 52 3.42 4.35 -3.66
C MET A 52 4.66 3.48 -3.80
N ASN A 53 5.69 4.03 -4.42
CA ASN A 53 7.03 3.45 -4.50
C ASN A 53 8.01 4.28 -3.68
N ALA A 54 9.05 3.64 -3.17
CA ALA A 54 10.05 4.28 -2.32
C ALA A 54 11.47 4.01 -2.85
N ILE A 55 12.25 5.08 -3.04
CA ILE A 55 13.67 5.03 -3.35
C ILE A 55 14.45 5.51 -2.12
N PHE A 56 15.33 4.64 -1.64
CA PHE A 56 16.21 4.95 -0.52
C PHE A 56 17.57 5.46 -1.02
N ILE A 57 17.99 6.62 -0.51
CA ILE A 57 19.23 7.28 -0.92
C ILE A 57 20.16 7.37 0.30
N PRO A 58 21.17 6.50 0.42
CA PRO A 58 22.15 6.59 1.50
C PRO A 58 23.02 7.84 1.33
N SER A 59 23.35 8.52 2.44
CA SER A 59 24.31 9.63 2.44
C SER A 59 25.57 9.27 3.24
N PRO A 60 26.78 9.59 2.72
CA PRO A 60 28.03 9.39 3.46
C PRO A 60 28.18 10.40 4.61
N THR A 61 27.46 11.52 4.57
CA THR A 61 27.49 12.59 5.59
C THR A 61 26.12 12.84 6.18
N PRO A 62 26.02 13.48 7.36
CA PRO A 62 24.75 13.87 7.91
C PRO A 62 23.93 14.76 6.97
N VAL A 63 22.69 14.33 6.70
CA VAL A 63 21.69 15.14 6.01
C VAL A 63 20.80 15.84 7.04
N GLU A 64 20.34 17.04 6.70
CA GLU A 64 19.36 17.78 7.50
C GLU A 64 18.05 16.99 7.61
N VAL A 65 17.38 17.06 8.76
CA VAL A 65 16.09 16.41 8.95
C VAL A 65 15.02 17.17 8.20
N SER A 66 14.29 16.48 7.35
CA SER A 66 13.15 17.01 6.61
C SER A 66 12.00 16.02 6.66
N LEU A 67 10.81 16.51 7.01
CA LEU A 67 9.58 15.73 6.91
C LEU A 67 9.22 15.48 5.45
N ILE A 68 8.29 14.56 5.22
CA ILE A 68 7.74 14.29 3.88
C ILE A 68 7.17 15.59 3.31
N GLN A 69 7.69 15.99 2.16
CA GLN A 69 7.24 17.16 1.40
C GLN A 69 7.16 16.81 -0.08
N VAL A 70 6.18 17.37 -0.79
CA VAL A 70 6.11 17.25 -2.26
C VAL A 70 7.23 18.09 -2.86
N VAL A 71 8.16 17.43 -3.54
CA VAL A 71 9.30 18.05 -4.23
C VAL A 71 9.11 18.12 -5.75
N GLY A 72 8.11 17.43 -6.29
CA GLY A 72 7.77 17.48 -7.70
C GLY A 72 6.37 16.95 -7.99
N ILE A 73 5.76 17.49 -9.05
CA ILE A 73 4.51 17.00 -9.62
C ILE A 73 4.78 16.78 -11.11
N THR A 74 4.60 15.54 -11.57
CA THR A 74 4.82 15.16 -12.97
C THR A 74 3.63 15.55 -13.85
N LYS A 75 3.82 15.55 -15.17
CA LYS A 75 2.73 15.84 -16.13
C LYS A 75 1.70 14.70 -16.27
N PHE A 76 1.98 13.54 -15.67
CA PHE A 76 1.15 12.32 -15.71
C PHE A 76 0.60 11.97 -14.32
N ASP A 77 0.37 12.99 -13.49
CA ASP A 77 -0.31 12.88 -12.18
C ASP A 77 0.37 11.95 -11.17
N SER A 78 1.71 11.90 -11.20
CA SER A 78 2.52 11.35 -10.11
C SER A 78 3.13 12.46 -9.25
N TYR A 79 3.01 12.30 -7.94
CA TYR A 79 3.65 13.14 -6.93
C TYR A 79 4.99 12.53 -6.54
N ILE A 80 6.03 13.36 -6.51
CA ILE A 80 7.34 13.03 -5.99
C ILE A 80 7.47 13.73 -4.65
N GLU A 81 7.69 12.95 -3.61
CA GLU A 81 7.83 13.42 -2.24
C GLU A 81 9.24 13.09 -1.74
N GLY A 82 9.85 14.02 -1.00
CA GLY A 82 11.16 13.85 -0.40
C GLY A 82 11.07 13.89 1.13
N ALA A 83 11.88 13.08 1.79
CA ALA A 83 12.16 13.19 3.21
C ALA A 83 13.65 12.92 3.45
N SER A 84 14.24 13.54 4.47
CA SER A 84 15.66 13.38 4.78
C SER A 84 15.91 13.37 6.27
N GLY A 85 17.07 12.84 6.67
CA GLY A 85 17.40 12.69 8.09
C GLY A 85 16.40 11.79 8.81
N VAL A 86 15.76 10.89 8.07
CA VAL A 86 14.73 10.01 8.60
C VAL A 86 15.41 8.98 9.51
N ILE A 87 15.34 9.23 10.81
CA ILE A 87 15.68 8.22 11.83
C ILE A 87 14.50 7.27 11.89
N LEU A 88 14.36 6.42 10.88
CA LEU A 88 13.41 5.31 10.97
C LEU A 88 13.91 4.40 12.10
N SER A 89 13.04 4.06 13.04
CA SER A 89 13.43 3.17 14.14
C SER A 89 14.05 1.91 13.55
N TYR A 90 15.16 1.48 14.14
CA TYR A 90 15.89 0.28 13.76
C TYR A 90 14.97 -0.93 13.55
N SER A 91 13.93 -1.02 14.36
CA SER A 91 12.94 -2.10 14.29
C SER A 91 12.06 -2.02 13.04
N TRP A 92 11.61 -0.85 12.61
CA TRP A 92 10.71 -0.73 11.45
C TRP A 92 11.42 -1.03 10.12
N THR A 93 12.62 -0.48 9.93
CA THR A 93 13.43 -0.76 8.73
C THR A 93 13.81 -2.22 8.65
N ARG A 94 14.30 -2.80 9.75
CA ARG A 94 14.62 -4.24 9.81
C ARG A 94 13.39 -5.10 9.51
N ASN A 95 12.24 -4.84 10.14
CA ASN A 95 11.02 -5.63 9.91
C ASN A 95 10.51 -5.53 8.47
N PHE A 96 10.58 -4.35 7.84
CA PHE A 96 10.23 -4.18 6.43
C PHE A 96 11.17 -4.98 5.54
N PHE A 97 12.49 -4.85 5.72
CA PHE A 97 13.48 -5.56 4.91
C PHE A 97 13.44 -7.08 5.13
N ASP A 98 13.27 -7.53 6.36
CA ASP A 98 13.08 -8.95 6.68
C ASP A 98 11.79 -9.48 6.01
N GLY A 99 10.71 -8.70 6.00
CA GLY A 99 9.47 -9.03 5.29
C GLY A 99 9.66 -9.17 3.78
N VAL A 100 10.38 -8.23 3.15
CA VAL A 100 10.72 -8.28 1.72
C VAL A 100 11.60 -9.50 1.41
N LEU A 101 12.64 -9.75 2.22
CA LEU A 101 13.52 -10.92 2.08
C LEU A 101 12.75 -12.23 2.21
N ASN A 102 11.88 -12.34 3.21
CA ASN A 102 11.06 -13.53 3.41
C ASN A 102 10.11 -13.76 2.24
N TYR A 103 9.46 -12.72 1.73
CA TYR A 103 8.61 -12.81 0.54
C TYR A 103 9.38 -13.31 -0.69
N PHE A 104 10.59 -12.82 -0.93
CA PHE A 104 11.42 -13.29 -2.04
C PHE A 104 11.86 -14.75 -1.87
N ASN A 105 12.23 -15.14 -0.64
CA ASN A 105 12.58 -16.53 -0.33
C ASN A 105 11.36 -17.47 -0.49
N GLU A 106 10.16 -17.01 -0.13
CA GLU A 106 8.90 -17.74 -0.26
C GLU A 106 8.42 -17.85 -1.73
N MET A 107 8.71 -16.82 -2.55
CA MET A 107 8.59 -16.90 -4.01
C MET A 107 9.48 -17.99 -4.62
N GLN A 108 10.63 -18.29 -4.00
CA GLN A 108 11.58 -19.30 -4.44
C GLN A 108 11.11 -20.73 -4.13
N THR A 109 10.50 -20.96 -2.96
CA THR A 109 9.94 -22.27 -2.60
C THR A 109 8.71 -22.64 -3.43
N SER A 110 8.02 -21.64 -4.01
CA SER A 110 6.79 -21.84 -4.78
C SER A 110 6.98 -21.94 -6.30
N ARG A 111 8.16 -21.62 -6.86
CA ARG A 111 8.42 -21.61 -8.33
C ARG A 111 9.25 -22.81 -8.81
N THR A 112 8.65 -23.99 -8.86
CA THR A 112 8.96 -24.97 -9.91
C THR A 112 8.21 -24.57 -11.18
N THR A 113 8.84 -23.76 -12.04
CA THR A 113 8.70 -23.62 -13.51
C THR A 113 8.84 -22.16 -14.00
N THR A 114 9.95 -21.95 -14.72
CA THR A 114 10.18 -21.02 -15.86
C THR A 114 9.47 -19.65 -15.87
N SER A 115 10.22 -18.57 -15.60
CA SER A 115 10.48 -17.48 -16.56
C SER A 115 11.21 -16.29 -15.90
N THR A 116 12.27 -15.82 -16.56
CA THR A 116 13.09 -14.60 -16.31
C THR A 116 13.78 -14.47 -14.95
N SER A 117 15.05 -14.88 -14.92
CA SER A 117 15.98 -14.70 -13.79
C SER A 117 16.47 -13.25 -13.69
N LEU A 118 15.73 -12.39 -13.01
CA LEU A 118 16.39 -11.31 -12.26
C LEU A 118 17.24 -12.01 -11.19
N SER A 119 18.56 -11.81 -11.21
CA SER A 119 19.46 -12.54 -10.31
C SER A 119 19.17 -12.15 -8.87
N THR A 120 18.52 -13.05 -8.14
CA THR A 120 18.22 -12.90 -6.71
C THR A 120 19.49 -12.65 -5.90
N GLN A 121 20.64 -13.12 -6.38
CA GLN A 121 21.96 -12.82 -5.84
C GLN A 121 22.19 -11.31 -5.66
N SER A 122 21.86 -10.49 -6.67
CA SER A 122 22.09 -9.04 -6.62
C SER A 122 21.22 -8.35 -5.58
N ILE A 123 20.02 -8.86 -5.36
CA ILE A 123 19.06 -8.32 -4.38
C ILE A 123 19.49 -8.72 -2.97
N THR A 124 19.86 -10.00 -2.76
CA THR A 124 20.36 -10.48 -1.47
C THR A 124 21.69 -9.84 -1.09
N ASP A 125 22.60 -9.63 -2.04
CA ASP A 125 23.89 -8.99 -1.81
C ASP A 125 23.72 -7.49 -1.53
N PHE A 126 22.78 -6.83 -2.23
CA PHE A 126 22.33 -5.49 -1.88
C PHE A 126 21.84 -5.45 -0.44
N PHE A 127 20.90 -6.32 -0.03
CA PHE A 127 20.37 -6.37 1.34
C PHE A 127 21.43 -6.65 2.42
N LYS A 128 22.36 -7.58 2.16
CA LYS A 128 23.50 -7.84 3.06
C LYS A 128 24.44 -6.64 3.18
N SER A 129 24.62 -5.87 2.11
CA SER A 129 25.41 -4.64 2.11
C SER A 129 24.75 -3.50 2.90
N ILE A 130 23.42 -3.41 2.91
CA ILE A 130 22.68 -2.40 3.70
C ILE A 130 22.54 -2.79 5.18
N ASN A 131 22.65 -4.07 5.54
CA ASN A 131 22.52 -4.55 6.92
C ASN A 131 23.51 -3.90 7.92
N PRO A 132 24.83 -3.74 7.62
CA PRO A 132 25.73 -2.96 8.47
C PRO A 132 25.47 -1.45 8.45
N LEU A 133 24.95 -0.90 7.34
CA LEU A 133 24.46 0.49 7.29
C LEU A 133 23.31 0.68 8.29
N LEU A 134 22.36 -0.26 8.34
CA LEU A 134 21.17 -0.23 9.22
C LEU A 134 21.52 -0.28 10.72
N ASN A 135 22.68 -0.85 11.08
CA ASN A 135 23.21 -0.83 12.46
C ASN A 135 23.86 0.50 12.85
N ALA A 136 24.29 1.31 11.88
CA ALA A 136 24.67 2.70 12.12
C ALA A 136 23.40 3.56 12.05
N THR A 137 23.38 4.71 12.71
CA THR A 137 22.35 5.73 12.47
C THR A 137 22.39 6.11 10.99
N ILE A 138 21.61 5.45 10.13
CA ILE A 138 21.60 5.80 8.71
C ILE A 138 21.00 7.19 8.60
N LYS A 139 21.82 8.11 8.07
CA LYS A 139 21.38 9.42 7.64
C LYS A 139 21.11 9.27 6.14
N ALA A 140 19.87 9.00 5.79
CA ALA A 140 19.45 8.79 4.41
C ALA A 140 18.32 9.74 4.02
N GLY A 141 18.18 9.93 2.71
CA GLY A 141 16.99 10.47 2.09
C GLY A 141 16.06 9.35 1.64
N LEU A 142 14.77 9.65 1.61
CA LEU A 142 13.73 8.85 0.99
C LEU A 142 13.10 9.71 -0.10
N ILE A 143 12.99 9.18 -1.31
CA ILE A 143 12.12 9.74 -2.33
C ILE A 143 10.95 8.78 -2.51
N LEU A 144 9.75 9.27 -2.27
CA LEU A 144 8.50 8.56 -2.47
C LEU A 144 7.90 9.03 -3.80
N GLN A 145 7.43 8.08 -4.60
CA GLN A 145 6.63 8.35 -5.79
C GLN A 145 5.23 7.82 -5.54
N LYS A 146 4.20 8.65 -5.74
CA LYS A 146 2.81 8.27 -5.52
C LYS A 146 1.98 8.57 -6.75
N VAL A 147 1.28 7.56 -7.28
CA VAL A 147 0.34 7.73 -8.39
C VAL A 147 -0.95 8.33 -7.84
N ALA A 148 -1.39 9.45 -8.41
CA ALA A 148 -2.65 10.06 -8.04
C ALA A 148 -3.80 9.49 -8.87
N GLY A 149 -4.90 9.15 -8.21
CA GLY A 149 -6.13 8.70 -8.87
C GLY A 149 -5.89 7.50 -9.80
N PRO A 150 -5.43 6.35 -9.28
CA PRO A 150 -5.26 5.16 -10.10
C PRO A 150 -6.58 4.76 -10.77
N VAL A 151 -6.51 3.99 -11.84
CA VAL A 151 -7.69 3.44 -12.52
C VAL A 151 -8.17 2.17 -11.82
N SER A 152 -7.24 1.36 -11.30
CA SER A 152 -7.54 0.12 -10.60
C SER A 152 -8.50 0.35 -9.43
N ARG A 153 -9.52 -0.50 -9.34
CA ARG A 153 -10.52 -0.50 -8.27
C ARG A 153 -10.66 -1.90 -7.72
N GLY A 154 -10.81 -2.00 -6.41
CA GLY A 154 -11.22 -3.23 -5.75
C GLY A 154 -12.47 -3.03 -4.91
N HIS A 155 -12.57 -3.84 -3.87
CA HIS A 155 -13.77 -3.95 -3.06
C HIS A 155 -13.44 -4.33 -1.61
N LEU A 156 -14.43 -4.13 -0.76
CA LEU A 156 -14.43 -4.45 0.66
C LEU A 156 -15.64 -5.34 0.96
N GLU A 157 -15.38 -6.43 1.68
CA GLU A 157 -16.39 -7.42 2.06
C GLU A 157 -16.30 -7.71 3.56
N LEU A 158 -17.44 -7.99 4.19
CA LEU A 158 -17.44 -8.53 5.55
C LEU A 158 -16.80 -9.92 5.55
N ARG A 159 -15.98 -10.21 6.57
CA ARG A 159 -15.51 -11.58 6.85
C ARG A 159 -16.45 -12.30 7.82
N ASN A 160 -17.01 -11.55 8.75
CA ASN A 160 -17.97 -12.00 9.75
C ASN A 160 -18.79 -10.78 10.24
N ILE A 161 -19.62 -10.99 11.25
CA ILE A 161 -20.49 -9.96 11.82
C ILE A 161 -19.95 -9.31 13.10
N ASN A 162 -18.74 -9.65 13.54
CA ASN A 162 -18.11 -9.02 14.70
C ASN A 162 -17.57 -7.65 14.27
N PRO A 163 -18.08 -6.54 14.80
CA PRO A 163 -17.66 -5.20 14.39
C PRO A 163 -16.19 -4.90 14.72
N ASN A 164 -15.57 -5.66 15.62
CA ASN A 164 -14.16 -5.48 15.98
C ASN A 164 -13.21 -6.18 15.01
N ASP A 165 -13.71 -7.07 14.14
CA ASP A 165 -12.90 -7.77 13.17
C ASP A 165 -12.83 -6.94 11.87
N ASN A 166 -11.62 -6.85 11.30
CA ASN A 166 -11.43 -6.12 10.06
C ASN A 166 -12.13 -6.82 8.88
N PRO A 167 -12.74 -6.05 7.96
CA PRO A 167 -13.28 -6.60 6.74
C PRO A 167 -12.15 -7.09 5.82
N SER A 168 -12.51 -7.87 4.81
CA SER A 168 -11.62 -8.18 3.70
C SER A 168 -11.55 -6.97 2.79
N VAL A 169 -10.34 -6.51 2.43
CA VAL A 169 -10.15 -5.39 1.52
C VAL A 169 -9.21 -5.81 0.40
N ARG A 170 -9.62 -5.52 -0.83
CA ARG A 170 -8.78 -5.62 -2.02
C ARG A 170 -8.78 -4.26 -2.69
N PHE A 171 -7.59 -3.72 -2.97
CA PHE A 171 -7.42 -2.51 -3.78
C PHE A 171 -7.19 -2.84 -5.25
N ASN A 172 -6.79 -4.08 -5.54
CA ASN A 172 -6.41 -4.56 -6.86
C ASN A 172 -5.32 -3.67 -7.52
N TYR A 173 -4.31 -3.28 -6.75
CA TYR A 173 -3.19 -2.50 -7.27
C TYR A 173 -2.63 -3.09 -8.56
N TYR A 174 -2.48 -2.23 -9.57
CA TYR A 174 -1.93 -2.59 -10.89
C TYR A 174 -2.76 -3.62 -11.67
N GLN A 175 -4.04 -3.77 -11.34
CA GLN A 175 -4.96 -4.53 -12.18
C GLN A 175 -5.05 -3.90 -13.57
N GLU A 176 -5.10 -2.57 -13.63
CA GLU A 176 -5.00 -1.81 -14.86
C GLU A 176 -3.53 -1.50 -15.16
N PRO A 177 -3.03 -1.81 -16.37
CA PRO A 177 -1.61 -1.65 -16.72
C PRO A 177 -1.14 -0.19 -16.66
N GLU A 178 -2.03 0.77 -16.92
CA GLU A 178 -1.73 2.21 -16.87
C GLU A 178 -1.19 2.65 -15.50
N ASP A 179 -1.70 2.07 -14.41
CA ASP A 179 -1.24 2.41 -13.06
C ASP A 179 0.22 2.00 -12.85
N LEU A 180 0.61 0.85 -13.42
CA LEU A 180 1.98 0.37 -13.37
C LEU A 180 2.90 1.21 -14.27
N GLU A 181 2.44 1.57 -15.46
CA GLU A 181 3.19 2.44 -16.38
C GLU A 181 3.51 3.79 -15.73
N LYS A 182 2.54 4.42 -15.08
CA LYS A 182 2.74 5.66 -14.31
C LYS A 182 3.75 5.51 -13.18
N CYS A 183 3.72 4.38 -12.47
CA CYS A 183 4.73 4.07 -11.45
C CYS A 183 6.14 3.97 -12.05
N VAL A 184 6.30 3.24 -13.15
CA VAL A 184 7.60 3.08 -13.83
C VAL A 184 8.12 4.41 -14.35
N GLU A 185 7.26 5.22 -14.99
CA GLU A 185 7.63 6.55 -15.48
C GLU A 185 7.99 7.50 -14.34
N GLY A 186 7.26 7.44 -13.22
CA GLY A 186 7.54 8.22 -12.01
C GLY A 186 8.91 7.89 -11.43
N ILE A 187 9.26 6.60 -11.34
CA ILE A 187 10.58 6.16 -10.87
C ILE A 187 11.69 6.55 -11.86
N ALA A 188 11.45 6.39 -13.17
CA ALA A 188 12.40 6.81 -14.21
C ALA A 188 12.65 8.33 -14.20
N THR A 189 11.69 9.12 -13.74
CA THR A 189 11.84 10.57 -13.55
C THR A 189 12.75 10.90 -12.37
N ILE A 190 12.74 10.09 -11.31
CA ILE A 190 13.59 10.30 -10.12
C ILE A 190 15.06 9.92 -10.37
N ILE A 191 15.31 8.89 -11.18
CA ILE A 191 16.65 8.31 -11.38
C ILE A 191 17.48 9.06 -12.44
N LYS A 192 16.85 9.92 -13.25
CA LYS A 192 17.54 10.75 -14.26
C LYS A 192 18.23 11.95 -13.63
#